data_AF-A0A3A8AE05-F1
#
_entry.id   AF-A0A3A8AE05-F1
#
_cell.length_a   1.000
_cell.length_b   1.000
_cell.length_c   1.000
_cell.angle_alpha   90.00
_cell.angle_beta   90.00
_cell.angle_gamma   90.00
#
_symmetry.space_group_name_H-M   'P 1'
#
loop_
_entity.id
_entity.type
_entity.pdbx_description
1 polymer ?
#
loop_
_entity_poly.entity_id
_entity_poly.type
_entity_poly.pdbx_seq_one_letter_code
_entity_poly.pdbx_strand_id
1 'polypeptide(L)'
;MTVFDNELTRHATAVTPGALARRLTAQALGWFVTRRERAAEHRRQRLDRQAYCALLGKEDWVYRDMGVNRADVEWAARLPLHVNAARELERLRARSGMGR
;
A
#
# COMPACT_ATOMS: atom_id res chain seq x y z
N MET A 1 19.92 -54.76 -38.72
CA MET A 1 19.06 -54.03 -39.68
C MET A 1 18.01 -53.31 -38.84
N THR A 2 18.11 -51.98 -38.82
CA THR A 2 17.57 -51.05 -37.82
C THR A 2 16.07 -50.80 -38.01
N VAL A 3 15.28 -51.07 -36.97
CA VAL A 3 13.92 -50.51 -36.82
C VAL A 3 13.87 -49.79 -35.48
N PHE A 4 14.66 -48.72 -35.39
CA PHE A 4 14.50 -47.67 -34.39
C PHE A 4 14.26 -46.43 -35.21
N ASP A 5 13.01 -46.04 -35.43
CA ASP A 5 12.72 -44.65 -35.76
C ASP A 5 11.24 -44.35 -35.59
N ASN A 6 11.01 -43.19 -34.99
CA ASN A 6 9.86 -42.32 -35.19
C ASN A 6 8.68 -42.40 -34.21
N GLU A 7 8.95 -42.25 -32.91
CA GLU A 7 7.94 -41.72 -31.96
C GLU A 7 8.34 -40.38 -31.28
N LEU A 8 9.44 -39.76 -31.68
CA LEU A 8 9.90 -38.50 -31.07
C LEU A 8 9.21 -37.23 -31.59
N THR A 9 8.22 -37.37 -32.49
CA THR A 9 7.63 -36.22 -33.20
C THR A 9 6.18 -35.96 -32.84
N ARG A 10 5.83 -36.03 -31.55
CA ARG A 10 4.61 -35.35 -31.04
C ARG A 10 4.99 -34.05 -30.36
N HIS A 11 5.34 -33.10 -31.24
CA HIS A 11 5.14 -31.67 -31.13
C HIS A 11 5.30 -31.08 -29.73
N ALA A 12 6.55 -30.73 -29.43
CA ALA A 12 6.88 -29.61 -28.57
C ALA A 12 5.88 -28.46 -28.79
N THR A 13 5.23 -28.04 -27.72
CA THR A 13 4.41 -26.84 -27.69
C THR A 13 5.31 -25.68 -28.08
N ALA A 14 5.21 -25.22 -29.32
CA ALA A 14 5.87 -24.01 -29.77
C ALA A 14 5.31 -22.86 -28.94
N VAL A 15 6.02 -22.50 -27.88
CA VAL A 15 5.75 -21.31 -27.08
C VAL A 15 5.98 -20.14 -28.03
N THR A 16 4.89 -19.62 -28.61
CA THR A 16 4.97 -18.50 -29.56
C THR A 16 5.72 -17.35 -28.90
N PRO A 17 6.77 -16.79 -29.51
CA PRO A 17 7.57 -15.71 -28.90
C PRO A 17 6.71 -14.51 -28.47
N GLY A 18 5.59 -14.27 -29.15
CA GLY A 18 4.61 -13.24 -28.77
C GLY A 18 3.85 -13.51 -27.45
N ALA A 19 3.71 -14.76 -27.02
CA ALA A 19 3.03 -15.12 -25.77
C ALA A 19 3.91 -14.84 -24.54
N LEU A 20 5.22 -15.08 -24.65
CA LEU A 20 6.19 -14.72 -23.60
C LEU A 20 6.32 -13.20 -23.48
N ALA A 21 6.43 -12.48 -24.60
CA ALA A 21 6.47 -11.02 -24.60
C ALA A 21 5.23 -10.41 -23.93
N ARG A 22 4.03 -10.92 -24.22
CA ARG A 22 2.78 -10.48 -23.58
C ARG A 22 2.74 -10.74 -22.08
N ARG A 23 3.26 -11.88 -21.61
CA ARG A 23 3.34 -12.18 -20.17
C ARG A 23 4.32 -11.26 -19.44
N LEU A 24 5.44 -10.93 -20.07
CA LEU A 24 6.43 -10.00 -19.51
C LEU A 24 5.89 -8.57 -19.46
N THR A 25 5.21 -8.11 -20.52
CA THR A 25 4.60 -6.78 -20.53
C THR A 25 3.45 -6.67 -19.53
N ALA A 26 2.59 -7.69 -19.40
CA ALA A 26 1.55 -7.73 -18.38
C ALA A 26 2.11 -7.70 -16.94
N GLN A 27 3.18 -8.47 -16.67
CA GLN A 27 3.86 -8.44 -15.37
C GLN A 27 4.53 -7.09 -15.09
N ALA A 28 5.19 -6.49 -16.10
CA ALA A 28 5.80 -5.17 -15.97
C ALA A 28 4.75 -4.09 -15.68
N LEU A 29 3.64 -4.07 -16.43
CA LEU A 29 2.53 -3.15 -16.20
C LEU A 29 1.92 -3.33 -14.80
N GLY A 30 1.69 -4.56 -14.35
CA GLY A 30 1.22 -4.84 -12.99
C GLY A 30 2.18 -4.35 -11.92
N TRP A 31 3.49 -4.50 -12.13
CA TRP A 31 4.50 -3.95 -11.24
C TRP A 31 4.48 -2.41 -11.20
N PHE A 32 4.29 -1.73 -12.34
CA PHE A 32 4.16 -0.27 -12.36
C PHE A 32 2.90 0.22 -11.63
N VAL A 33 1.76 -0.46 -11.81
CA VAL A 33 0.50 -0.11 -11.14
C VAL A 33 0.65 -0.24 -9.62
N THR A 34 1.12 -1.40 -9.13
CA THR A 34 1.31 -1.62 -7.69
C THR A 34 2.32 -0.66 -7.07
N ARG A 35 3.37 -0.28 -7.81
CA ARG A 35 4.35 0.71 -7.33
C ARG A 35 3.76 2.12 -7.27
N ARG A 36 2.90 2.49 -8.23
CA ARG A 36 2.20 3.77 -8.24
C ARG A 36 1.19 3.88 -7.10
N GLU A 37 0.47 2.80 -6.81
CA GLU A 37 -0.45 2.72 -5.68
C GLU A 37 0.29 2.88 -4.34
N ARG A 38 1.41 2.17 -4.16
CA ARG A 38 2.28 2.32 -2.97
C ARG A 38 2.81 3.75 -2.84
N ALA A 39 3.25 4.36 -3.94
CA ALA A 39 3.74 5.74 -3.93
C ALA A 39 2.63 6.75 -3.57
N ALA A 40 1.41 6.55 -4.09
CA ALA A 40 0.26 7.37 -3.76
C ALA A 40 -0.13 7.23 -2.28
N GLU A 41 -0.11 6.01 -1.74
CA GLU A 41 -0.34 5.74 -0.32
C GLU A 41 0.73 6.41 0.56
N HIS A 42 2.01 6.27 0.21
CA HIS A 42 3.10 6.98 0.90
C HIS A 42 2.95 8.50 0.86
N ARG A 43 2.46 9.06 -0.26
CA ARG A 43 2.19 10.50 -0.37
C ARG A 43 1.05 10.92 0.56
N ARG A 44 -0.03 10.14 0.64
CA ARG A 44 -1.13 10.39 1.59
C ARG A 44 -0.65 10.36 3.03
N GLN A 45 0.11 9.33 3.41
CA GLN A 45 0.69 9.20 4.75
C GLN A 45 1.58 10.40 5.13
N ARG A 46 2.34 10.94 4.17
CA ARG A 46 3.14 12.16 4.37
C ARG A 46 2.28 13.39 4.63
N LEU A 47 1.21 13.58 3.85
CA LEU A 47 0.29 14.71 4.00
C LEU A 47 -0.47 14.63 5.32
N ASP A 48 -0.95 13.43 5.69
CA ASP A 48 -1.63 13.21 6.96
C ASP A 48 -0.69 13.54 8.13
N ARG A 49 0.55 13.03 8.08
CA ARG A 49 1.56 13.36 9.10
C ARG A 49 1.83 14.86 9.15
N GLN A 50 1.95 15.53 8.01
CA GLN A 50 2.16 16.98 7.95
C GLN A 50 1.01 17.74 8.60
N ALA A 51 -0.24 17.30 8.37
CA ALA A 51 -1.42 17.88 9.01
C ALA A 51 -1.38 17.72 10.54
N TYR A 52 -1.06 16.52 11.06
CA TYR A 52 -0.91 16.30 12.50
C TYR A 52 0.26 17.09 13.11
N CYS A 53 1.38 17.18 12.40
CA CYS A 53 2.50 18.02 12.84
C CYS A 53 2.14 19.51 12.89
N ALA A 54 1.34 20.00 11.94
CA ALA A 54 0.87 21.39 11.93
C ALA A 54 -0.10 21.72 13.08
N LEU A 55 -0.75 20.69 13.62
CA LEU A 55 -1.61 20.80 14.79
C LEU A 55 -0.82 20.83 16.11
N LEU A 56 0.45 20.40 16.13
CA LEU A 56 1.26 20.43 17.36
C LEU A 56 1.42 21.86 17.89
N GLY A 57 1.15 22.03 19.18
CA GLY A 57 1.29 23.31 19.85
C GLY A 57 0.16 24.31 19.57
N LYS A 58 -0.91 23.89 18.88
CA LYS A 58 -2.17 24.64 18.85
C LYS A 58 -2.84 24.62 20.22
N GLU A 59 -3.67 25.64 20.47
CA GLU A 59 -4.40 25.77 21.72
C GLU A 59 -5.47 24.69 21.87
N ASP A 60 -5.80 24.34 23.11
CA ASP A 60 -6.69 23.21 23.41
C ASP A 60 -8.12 23.37 22.88
N TRP A 61 -8.57 24.60 22.61
CA TRP A 61 -9.86 24.83 21.95
C TRP A 61 -9.88 24.36 20.50
N VAL A 62 -8.75 24.42 19.80
CA VAL A 62 -8.60 23.97 18.41
C VAL A 62 -8.81 22.45 18.32
N TYR A 63 -8.23 21.68 19.25
CA TYR A 63 -8.45 20.23 19.28
C TYR A 63 -9.91 19.88 19.60
N ARG A 64 -10.54 20.62 20.53
CA ARG A 64 -11.95 20.43 20.89
C ARG A 64 -12.90 20.69 19.73
N ASP A 65 -12.66 21.74 18.94
CA ASP A 65 -13.46 22.06 17.75
C ASP A 65 -13.42 20.93 16.71
N MET A 66 -12.25 20.31 16.53
CA MET A 66 -12.08 19.14 15.66
C MET A 66 -12.51 17.81 16.29
N GLY A 67 -12.96 17.81 17.55
CA GLY A 67 -13.30 16.59 18.28
C GLY A 67 -12.12 15.62 18.46
N VAL A 68 -10.90 16.14 18.48
CA VAL A 68 -9.67 15.35 18.67
C VAL A 68 -9.03 15.67 20.02
N ASN A 69 -8.31 14.72 20.60
CA ASN A 69 -7.53 14.98 21.81
C ASN A 69 -6.11 15.41 21.43
N ARG A 70 -5.52 16.31 22.22
CA ARG A 70 -4.10 16.69 22.09
C ARG A 70 -3.18 15.47 22.16
N ALA A 71 -3.45 14.54 23.07
CA ALA A 71 -2.67 13.31 23.23
C ALA A 71 -2.69 12.44 21.96
N ASP A 72 -3.84 12.36 21.29
CA ASP A 72 -4.02 11.62 20.03
C ASP A 72 -3.20 12.27 18.90
N VAL A 73 -3.24 13.60 18.82
CA VAL A 73 -2.48 14.37 17.82
C VAL A 73 -0.97 14.24 18.05
N GLU A 74 -0.51 14.36 19.30
CA GLU A 74 0.90 14.19 19.67
C GLU A 74 1.40 12.77 19.38
N TRP A 75 0.57 11.76 19.66
CA TRP A 75 0.88 10.38 19.32
C TRP A 75 0.95 10.16 17.80
N ALA A 76 -0.04 10.65 17.06
CA ALA A 76 -0.11 10.53 15.60
C ALA A 76 1.06 11.22 14.90
N ALA A 77 1.51 12.37 15.39
CA ALA A 77 2.65 13.11 14.85
C ALA A 77 4.00 12.37 15.06
N ARG A 78 4.08 11.50 16.06
CA ARG A 78 5.28 10.68 16.36
C ARG A 78 5.36 9.38 15.55
N LEU A 79 4.31 8.99 14.83
CA LEU A 79 4.28 7.74 14.09
C LEU A 79 5.30 7.70 12.93
N PRO A 80 5.88 6.53 12.62
CA PRO A 80 6.76 6.36 11.46
C PRO A 80 6.04 6.70 10.15
N LEU A 81 6.77 7.22 9.16
CA LEU A 81 6.23 7.60 7.84
C LEU A 81 5.63 6.45 7.02
N HIS A 82 5.92 5.21 7.37
CA HIS A 82 5.34 4.01 6.74
C HIS A 82 4.02 3.58 7.37
N VAL A 83 3.60 4.26 8.44
CA VAL A 83 2.37 3.98 9.18
C VAL A 83 1.35 5.07 8.87
N ASN A 84 0.14 4.67 8.49
CA ASN A 84 -0.94 5.61 8.24
C ASN A 84 -1.51 6.12 9.58
N ALA A 85 -1.14 7.34 9.95
CA ALA A 85 -1.52 7.95 11.22
C ALA A 85 -3.04 8.07 11.40
N ALA A 86 -3.79 8.36 10.33
CA ALA A 86 -5.25 8.45 10.38
C ALA A 86 -5.90 7.09 10.69
N ARG A 87 -5.46 6.01 10.04
CA ARG A 87 -5.97 4.65 10.32
C ARG A 87 -5.63 4.19 11.73
N GLU A 88 -4.43 4.50 12.21
CA GLU A 88 -4.03 4.13 13.57
C GLU A 88 -4.82 4.89 14.64
N LEU A 89 -5.11 6.17 14.41
CA LEU A 89 -6.01 6.95 15.26
C LEU A 89 -7.43 6.38 15.27
N GLU A 90 -7.95 5.99 14.11
CA GLU A 90 -9.26 5.35 14.03
C GLU A 90 -9.30 4.02 14.78
N ARG A 91 -8.23 3.22 14.72
CA ARG A 91 -8.10 2.00 15.53
C ARG A 91 -8.03 2.29 17.02
N LEU A 92 -7.32 3.34 17.45
CA LEU A 92 -7.32 3.76 18.85
C LEU A 92 -8.72 4.17 19.28
N ARG A 93 -9.42 4.99 18.49
CA ARG A 93 -10.80 5.39 18.76
C ARG A 93 -11.76 4.22 18.82
N ALA A 94 -11.63 3.25 17.92
CA ALA A 94 -12.44 2.04 17.93
C ALA A 94 -12.18 1.20 19.21
N ARG A 95 -10.92 1.08 19.64
CA ARG A 95 -10.57 0.39 20.89
C ARG A 95 -11.05 1.12 22.13
N SER A 96 -10.97 2.45 22.16
CA SER A 96 -11.42 3.28 23.28
C SER A 96 -12.93 3.55 23.27
N GLY A 97 -13.59 3.35 22.13
CA GLY A 97 -15.03 3.53 21.94
C GLY A 97 -15.86 2.33 22.39
N MET A 98 -15.25 1.15 22.59
CA MET A 98 -15.90 -0.05 23.12
C MET A 98 -15.79 -0.11 24.65
N GLY A 99 -16.03 1.03 25.30
CA GLY A 99 -15.88 1.19 26.75
C GLY A 99 -16.48 2.49 27.30
N ARG A 100 -17.46 3.07 26.61
CA ARG A 100 -18.30 4.14 27.14
C ARG A 100 -19.76 3.79 26.99
#